data_AF-A0A2V5ZFX6-F1
#
_entry.id   AF-A0A2V5ZFX6-F1
#
_cell.length_a   1.000
_cell.length_b   1.000
_cell.length_c   1.000
_cell.angle_alpha   90.00
_cell.angle_beta   90.00
_cell.angle_gamma   90.00
#
_symmetry.space_group_name_H-M   'P 1'
#
loop_
_entity.id
_entity.type
_entity.pdbx_description
1 polymer ?
#
loop_
_entity_poly.entity_id
_entity_poly.type
_entity_poly.pdbx_seq_one_letter_code
_entity_poly.pdbx_strand_id
1 'polypeptide(L)'
;MCLAARSRYFSLTIRQKNGSINDHKITASSLVMTAANTAEALIFLHMPKSAGTTLNRLIEWEYPLFEMYSVDPVLFRWSRAHLWRLPQRRLKKFRVFKGHMPFGLHKILPQPATYITVMRGAVERVISAYYFMSNYMLHPNYWKFRREGWTLEDFVRRSPRENVQTKMIAGADYDALCTAEILMKAKENLQYFQCSRSYRAF
;
A
#
# COMPACT_ATOMS: atom_id res chain seq x y z
N MET A 1 -32.10 -19.61 20.38
CA MET A 1 -31.06 -20.50 20.94
C MET A 1 -29.82 -19.64 21.19
N CYS A 2 -29.42 -19.59 22.45
CA CYS A 2 -28.30 -18.81 22.98
C CYS A 2 -26.97 -19.35 22.47
N LEU A 3 -25.96 -18.50 22.20
CA LEU A 3 -24.66 -18.55 22.88
C LEU A 3 -23.74 -17.39 22.45
N ALA A 4 -23.32 -16.63 23.45
CA ALA A 4 -22.32 -15.57 23.42
C ALA A 4 -20.89 -16.13 23.28
N ALA A 5 -19.94 -15.31 22.80
CA ALA A 5 -18.70 -15.03 23.53
C ALA A 5 -17.75 -14.02 22.85
N ARG A 6 -17.64 -12.87 23.51
CA ARG A 6 -16.39 -12.20 23.94
C ARG A 6 -15.41 -11.67 22.87
N SER A 7 -15.57 -10.37 22.62
CA SER A 7 -14.47 -9.44 22.35
C SER A 7 -13.40 -9.54 23.45
N ARG A 8 -12.12 -9.68 23.05
CA ARG A 8 -10.97 -9.49 23.92
C ARG A 8 -10.26 -8.21 23.50
N TYR A 9 -10.62 -7.09 24.12
CA TYR A 9 -9.77 -5.91 24.16
C TYR A 9 -8.63 -6.18 25.14
N PHE A 10 -7.40 -6.18 24.66
CA PHE A 10 -6.20 -6.17 25.49
C PHE A 10 -5.95 -4.72 25.94
N SER A 11 -6.25 -4.42 27.21
CA SER A 11 -5.94 -3.13 27.83
C SER A 11 -4.54 -3.21 28.44
N LEU A 12 -3.59 -2.42 27.91
CA LEU A 12 -2.28 -2.22 28.53
C LEU A 12 -2.40 -1.04 29.52
N THR A 13 -2.38 -1.34 30.81
CA THR A 13 -2.44 -0.34 31.88
C THR A 13 -1.05 0.25 32.13
N ILE A 14 -0.84 1.53 31.79
CA ILE A 14 0.35 2.28 32.21
C ILE A 14 0.14 2.72 33.66
N ARG A 15 0.94 2.17 34.59
CA ARG A 15 1.04 2.65 35.98
C ARG A 15 1.77 4.00 36.00
N GLN A 16 1.09 5.07 36.40
CA GLN A 16 1.77 6.26 36.92
C GLN A 16 1.88 6.18 38.46
N LYS A 17 3.07 6.51 38.97
CA LYS A 17 3.45 6.53 40.38
C LYS A 17 2.96 7.85 41.02
N ASN A 18 2.23 7.70 42.13
CA ASN A 18 2.00 8.60 43.27
C ASN A 18 1.88 10.13 43.06
N GLY A 19 0.70 10.64 43.42
CA GLY A 19 0.47 12.04 43.82
C GLY A 19 -0.96 12.20 44.33
N SER A 20 -1.11 12.48 45.63
CA SER A 20 -2.36 12.79 46.33
C SER A 20 -3.14 13.94 45.68
N ILE A 21 -4.48 13.89 45.69
CA ILE A 21 -5.41 14.98 46.10
C ILE A 21 -6.87 14.63 45.69
N ASN A 22 -7.71 14.54 46.73
CA ASN A 22 -9.13 14.87 46.89
C ASN A 22 -10.20 14.48 45.86
N ASP A 23 -11.21 13.78 46.41
CA ASP A 23 -12.53 13.51 45.87
C ASP A 23 -13.27 14.79 45.44
N HIS A 24 -13.33 15.03 44.13
CA HIS A 24 -14.40 15.82 43.53
C HIS A 24 -15.05 15.06 42.39
N LYS A 25 -16.34 14.76 42.59
CA LYS A 25 -17.27 14.24 41.59
C LYS A 25 -17.24 15.12 40.34
N ILE A 26 -16.55 14.67 39.28
CA ILE A 26 -16.72 15.24 37.95
C ILE A 26 -17.89 14.52 37.29
N THR A 27 -19.04 15.18 37.33
CA THR A 27 -20.23 14.85 36.55
C THR A 27 -19.88 14.75 35.06
N ALA A 28 -20.46 13.75 34.39
CA ALA A 28 -20.35 13.54 32.95
C ALA A 28 -21.05 14.67 32.18
N SER A 29 -20.39 15.83 32.11
CA SER A 29 -20.84 17.01 31.37
C SER A 29 -19.67 18.00 31.27
N SER A 30 -18.66 17.67 30.46
CA SER A 30 -17.70 18.64 29.88
C SER A 30 -16.58 17.93 29.13
N LEU A 31 -16.90 17.29 28.01
CA LEU A 31 -15.92 17.12 26.93
C LEU A 31 -16.63 16.88 25.59
N VAL A 32 -17.54 17.80 25.27
CA VAL A 32 -17.83 18.14 23.87
C VAL A 32 -16.92 19.30 23.54
N MET A 33 -15.71 19.01 23.07
CA MET A 33 -14.89 19.93 22.29
C MET A 33 -14.03 19.13 21.30
N THR A 34 -14.51 19.14 20.04
CA THR A 34 -13.74 19.44 18.84
C THR A 34 -12.37 18.77 18.63
N ALA A 35 -12.41 17.60 18.02
CA ALA A 35 -11.50 17.30 16.92
C ALA A 35 -12.34 16.79 15.75
N ALA A 36 -12.39 17.54 14.65
CA ALA A 36 -12.81 16.99 13.39
C ALA A 36 -11.93 15.76 13.13
N ASN A 37 -12.48 14.55 13.25
CA ASN A 37 -11.75 13.34 12.96
C ASN A 37 -11.56 13.30 11.45
N THR A 38 -10.52 13.99 10.95
CA THR A 38 -10.11 13.89 9.56
C THR A 38 -9.57 12.48 9.39
N ALA A 39 -10.45 11.55 9.04
CA ALA A 39 -10.11 10.16 8.81
C ALA A 39 -8.92 10.11 7.85
N GLU A 40 -7.77 9.68 8.36
CA GLU A 40 -6.55 9.52 7.60
C GLU A 40 -6.75 8.47 6.50
N ALA A 41 -6.26 8.76 5.29
CA ALA A 41 -6.31 7.83 4.18
C ALA A 41 -5.15 6.83 4.24
N LEU A 42 -5.45 5.55 4.02
CA LEU A 42 -4.45 4.51 3.84
C LEU A 42 -4.11 4.37 2.36
N ILE A 43 -2.83 4.49 2.00
CA ILE A 43 -2.35 4.27 0.64
C ILE A 43 -1.53 2.99 0.61
N PHE A 44 -2.13 1.92 0.07
CA PHE A 44 -1.42 0.67 -0.18
C PHE A 44 -0.75 0.70 -1.56
N LEU A 45 0.54 0.98 -1.56
CA LEU A 45 1.38 0.93 -2.75
C LEU A 45 1.69 -0.54 -3.08
N HIS A 46 0.82 -1.17 -3.86
CA HIS A 46 0.94 -2.59 -4.18
C HIS A 46 2.09 -2.82 -5.16
N MET A 47 3.18 -3.42 -4.70
CA MET A 47 4.31 -3.79 -5.57
C MET A 47 3.99 -5.10 -6.33
N PRO A 48 4.19 -5.16 -7.65
CA PRO A 48 4.01 -6.40 -8.39
C PRO A 48 4.92 -7.51 -7.87
N LYS A 49 4.32 -8.68 -7.58
CA LYS A 49 5.02 -9.93 -7.21
C LYS A 49 5.72 -9.90 -5.84
N SER A 50 5.25 -9.08 -4.91
CA SER A 50 5.75 -9.00 -3.52
C SER A 50 4.77 -9.57 -2.47
N ALA A 51 3.95 -10.55 -2.83
CA ALA A 51 2.88 -11.10 -1.99
C ALA A 51 1.79 -10.09 -1.58
N GLY A 52 1.69 -8.95 -2.29
CA GLY A 52 0.66 -7.94 -2.01
C GLY A 52 -0.78 -8.42 -2.19
N THR A 53 -1.04 -9.55 -2.88
CA THR A 53 -2.39 -10.14 -2.99
C THR A 53 -2.97 -10.55 -1.63
N THR A 54 -2.14 -11.08 -0.72
CA THR A 54 -2.59 -11.47 0.62
C THR A 54 -3.01 -10.23 1.42
N LEU A 55 -2.16 -9.20 1.43
CA LEU A 55 -2.46 -7.94 2.11
C LEU A 55 -3.66 -7.22 1.48
N ASN A 56 -3.81 -7.30 0.16
CA ASN A 56 -4.97 -6.75 -0.54
C ASN A 56 -6.28 -7.38 -0.05
N ARG A 57 -6.30 -8.71 0.17
CA ARG A 57 -7.47 -9.41 0.72
C ARG A 57 -7.75 -9.01 2.17
N LEU A 58 -6.72 -8.86 3.00
CA LEU A 58 -6.87 -8.39 4.37
C LEU A 58 -7.48 -6.98 4.39
N ILE A 59 -6.99 -6.07 3.54
CA ILE A 59 -7.56 -4.72 3.41
C ILE A 59 -9.03 -4.79 2.96
N GLU A 60 -9.35 -5.65 1.99
CA GLU A 60 -10.73 -5.83 1.52
C GLU A 60 -11.67 -6.43 2.57
N TRP A 61 -11.15 -7.14 3.57
CA TRP A 61 -11.93 -7.61 4.72
C TRP A 61 -12.14 -6.54 5.79
N GLU A 62 -11.16 -5.67 6.01
CA GLU A 62 -11.22 -4.65 7.06
C GLU A 62 -12.00 -3.39 6.64
N TYR A 63 -12.04 -3.08 5.33
CA TYR A 63 -12.64 -1.84 4.83
C TYR A 63 -13.83 -2.10 3.90
N PRO A 64 -14.92 -1.32 4.01
CA PRO A 64 -16.04 -1.41 3.08
C PRO A 64 -15.64 -1.06 1.64
N LEU A 65 -16.13 -1.82 0.66
CA LEU A 65 -15.81 -1.63 -0.76
C LEU A 65 -16.04 -0.20 -1.27
N PHE A 66 -17.09 0.49 -0.78
CA PHE A 66 -17.44 1.85 -1.21
C PHE A 66 -16.53 2.94 -0.62
N GLU A 67 -15.71 2.61 0.38
CA GLU A 67 -14.69 3.49 0.96
C GLU A 67 -13.30 3.26 0.34
N MET A 68 -13.21 2.39 -0.68
CA MET A 68 -11.95 2.03 -1.32
C MET A 68 -11.88 2.48 -2.79
N TYR A 69 -10.71 2.94 -3.19
CA TYR A 69 -10.35 3.11 -4.59
C TYR A 69 -9.26 2.12 -4.99
N SER A 70 -9.55 1.26 -5.96
CA SER A 70 -8.58 0.30 -6.51
C SER A 70 -8.11 0.75 -7.90
N VAL A 71 -6.81 0.95 -8.07
CA VAL A 71 -6.20 1.16 -9.39
C VAL A 71 -6.23 -0.16 -10.14
N ASP A 72 -6.85 -0.15 -11.32
CA ASP A 72 -6.99 -1.33 -12.16
C ASP A 72 -5.62 -1.89 -12.59
N PRO A 73 -5.35 -3.20 -12.43
CA PRO A 73 -4.03 -3.76 -12.76
C PRO A 73 -3.78 -3.91 -14.28
N VAL A 74 -4.83 -3.99 -15.11
CA VAL A 74 -4.74 -4.16 -16.57
C VAL A 74 -4.66 -2.78 -17.24
N LEU A 75 -5.57 -1.88 -16.87
CA LEU A 75 -5.70 -0.52 -17.37
C LEU A 75 -5.03 0.50 -16.44
N PHE A 76 -3.93 0.10 -15.79
CA PHE A 76 -3.31 0.87 -14.71
C PHE A 76 -2.98 2.32 -15.09
N ARG A 77 -2.54 2.57 -16.34
CA ARG A 77 -2.25 3.93 -16.82
C ARG A 77 -3.50 4.81 -16.82
N TRP A 78 -4.61 4.28 -17.36
CA TRP A 78 -5.89 4.99 -17.42
C TRP A 78 -6.49 5.15 -16.03
N SER A 79 -6.56 4.08 -15.24
CA SER A 79 -7.12 4.10 -13.88
C SER A 79 -6.34 5.05 -12.96
N ARG A 80 -5.00 5.05 -13.05
CA ARG A 80 -4.14 6.04 -12.39
C ARG A 80 -4.47 7.46 -12.86
N ALA A 81 -4.51 7.72 -14.16
CA ALA A 81 -4.81 9.05 -14.68
C ALA A 81 -6.20 9.54 -14.23
N HIS A 82 -7.17 8.64 -14.16
CA HIS A 82 -8.51 8.94 -13.66
C HIS A 82 -8.49 9.32 -12.18
N LEU A 83 -7.80 8.55 -11.33
CA LEU A 83 -7.63 8.86 -9.90
C LEU A 83 -7.06 10.27 -9.69
N TRP A 84 -6.04 10.66 -10.45
CA TRP A 84 -5.43 11.99 -10.35
C TRP A 84 -6.33 13.14 -10.80
N ARG A 85 -7.43 12.85 -11.50
CA ARG A 85 -8.40 13.83 -12.00
C ARG A 85 -9.68 13.87 -11.19
N LEU A 86 -9.83 13.03 -10.16
CA LEU A 86 -11.02 13.02 -9.33
C LEU A 86 -11.17 14.34 -8.55
N PRO A 87 -12.38 14.91 -8.46
CA PRO A 87 -12.63 16.08 -7.64
C PRO A 87 -12.29 15.81 -6.16
N GLN A 88 -11.80 16.83 -5.45
CA GLN A 88 -11.47 16.76 -4.02
C GLN A 88 -12.62 16.18 -3.17
N ARG A 89 -13.87 16.55 -3.48
CA ARG A 89 -15.08 16.01 -2.82
C ARG A 89 -15.24 14.50 -2.98
N ARG A 90 -14.76 13.91 -4.07
CA ARG A 90 -14.77 12.45 -4.31
C ARG A 90 -13.61 11.79 -3.59
N LEU A 91 -12.41 12.37 -3.68
CA LEU A 91 -11.21 11.86 -2.99
C LEU A 91 -11.40 11.75 -1.46
N LYS A 92 -12.07 12.73 -0.86
CA LYS A 92 -12.38 12.75 0.57
C LYS A 92 -13.29 11.60 1.04
N LYS A 93 -14.02 10.94 0.13
CA LYS A 93 -14.91 9.82 0.48
C LYS A 93 -14.17 8.49 0.65
N PHE A 94 -12.97 8.38 0.10
CA PHE A 94 -12.19 7.16 0.18
C PHE A 94 -11.29 7.18 1.42
N ARG A 95 -11.29 6.07 2.15
CA ARG A 95 -10.38 5.81 3.26
C ARG A 95 -9.19 4.97 2.84
N VAL A 96 -9.30 4.20 1.75
CA VAL A 96 -8.20 3.38 1.23
C VAL A 96 -8.00 3.60 -0.27
N PHE A 97 -6.75 3.76 -0.66
CA PHE A 97 -6.31 3.77 -2.04
C PHE A 97 -5.32 2.63 -2.24
N LYS A 98 -5.58 1.72 -3.19
CA LYS A 98 -4.73 0.54 -3.41
C LYS A 98 -4.49 0.25 -4.87
N GLY A 99 -3.32 -0.31 -5.19
CA GLY A 99 -3.02 -0.83 -6.53
C GLY A 99 -1.64 -0.42 -7.04
N HIS A 100 -1.39 -0.72 -8.31
CA HIS A 100 -0.11 -0.48 -8.98
C HIS A 100 -0.03 0.98 -9.45
N MET A 101 0.54 1.85 -8.62
CA MET A 101 0.74 3.27 -8.92
C MET A 101 2.09 3.76 -8.39
N PRO A 102 2.63 4.87 -8.91
CA PRO A 102 3.81 5.51 -8.32
C PRO A 102 3.46 6.18 -6.99
N PHE A 103 4.47 6.34 -6.13
CA PHE A 103 4.40 7.18 -4.94
C PHE A 103 4.04 8.63 -5.31
N GLY A 104 3.30 9.32 -4.43
CA GLY A 104 2.94 10.74 -4.61
C GLY A 104 1.46 11.06 -4.56
N LEU A 105 0.57 10.05 -4.50
CA LEU A 105 -0.88 10.26 -4.39
C LEU A 105 -1.27 11.20 -3.22
N HIS A 106 -0.59 11.14 -2.07
CA HIS A 106 -0.84 12.02 -0.92
C HIS A 106 -0.83 13.51 -1.27
N LYS A 107 -0.11 13.93 -2.32
CA LYS A 107 0.00 15.33 -2.73
C LYS A 107 -1.32 15.92 -3.25
N ILE A 108 -2.26 15.09 -3.67
CA ILE A 108 -3.55 15.52 -4.21
C ILE A 108 -4.73 15.20 -3.30
N LEU A 109 -4.49 14.52 -2.16
CA LEU A 109 -5.56 14.15 -1.23
C LEU A 109 -5.92 15.32 -0.31
N PRO A 110 -7.21 15.58 -0.07
CA PRO A 110 -7.65 16.61 0.88
C PRO A 110 -7.53 16.21 2.36
N GLN A 111 -7.13 14.97 2.64
CA GLN A 111 -6.92 14.41 3.98
C GLN A 111 -5.47 13.94 4.17
N PRO A 112 -4.96 13.87 5.42
CA PRO A 112 -3.69 13.21 5.71
C PRO A 112 -3.68 11.78 5.21
N ALA A 113 -2.49 11.25 4.89
CA ALA A 113 -2.36 9.89 4.38
C ALA A 113 -1.12 9.17 4.90
N THR A 114 -1.30 7.88 5.17
CA THR A 114 -0.23 6.94 5.53
C THR A 114 0.04 5.99 4.37
N TYR A 115 1.31 5.76 4.06
CA TYR A 115 1.71 4.74 3.10
C TYR A 115 2.04 3.41 3.76
N ILE A 116 1.57 2.34 3.13
CA ILE A 116 2.03 0.98 3.40
C ILE A 116 2.42 0.29 2.10
N THR A 117 3.38 -0.62 2.18
CA THR A 117 3.79 -1.46 1.05
C THR A 117 4.40 -2.76 1.56
N VAL A 118 4.51 -3.75 0.68
CA VAL A 118 5.26 -4.97 0.94
C VAL A 118 6.27 -5.10 -0.19
N MET A 119 7.54 -5.24 0.19
CA MET A 119 8.64 -5.42 -0.74
C MET A 119 9.12 -6.87 -0.72
N ARG A 120 9.80 -7.27 -1.79
CA ARG A 120 10.45 -8.57 -1.91
C ARG A 120 11.89 -8.39 -2.37
N GLY A 121 12.75 -9.34 -2.01
CA GLY A 121 14.10 -9.44 -2.57
C GLY A 121 14.08 -9.32 -4.10
N ALA A 122 15.03 -8.55 -4.64
CA ALA A 122 15.00 -8.11 -6.02
C ALA A 122 15.03 -9.28 -7.00
N VAL A 123 15.87 -10.28 -6.70
CA VAL A 123 16.07 -11.48 -7.53
C VAL A 123 14.81 -12.36 -7.51
N GLU A 124 14.27 -12.66 -6.33
CA GLU A 124 13.10 -13.51 -6.16
C GLU A 124 11.86 -12.90 -6.80
N ARG A 125 11.73 -11.56 -6.75
CA ARG A 125 10.67 -10.84 -7.44
C ARG A 125 10.79 -10.97 -8.96
N VAL A 126 11.98 -10.86 -9.52
CA VAL A 126 12.23 -11.02 -10.98
C VAL A 126 11.88 -12.43 -11.44
N ILE A 127 12.36 -13.45 -10.71
CA ILE A 127 12.02 -14.87 -10.99
C ILE A 127 10.50 -15.07 -10.94
N SER A 128 9.83 -14.57 -9.90
CA SER A 128 8.39 -14.69 -9.75
C SER A 128 7.61 -13.94 -10.85
N ALA A 129 8.12 -12.80 -11.31
CA ALA A 129 7.54 -12.04 -12.41
C ALA A 129 7.62 -12.82 -13.72
N TYR A 130 8.80 -13.37 -14.05
CA TYR A 130 8.99 -14.19 -15.24
C TYR A 130 7.99 -15.35 -15.29
N TYR A 131 7.98 -16.23 -14.28
CA TYR A 131 7.09 -17.39 -14.28
C TYR A 131 5.61 -17.01 -14.26
N PHE A 132 5.24 -15.91 -13.62
CA PHE A 132 3.87 -15.42 -13.68
C PHE A 132 3.48 -15.04 -15.11
N MET A 133 4.33 -14.30 -15.83
CA MET A 133 4.06 -13.88 -17.20
C MET A 133 4.09 -15.07 -18.18
N SER A 134 4.98 -16.05 -17.96
CA SER A 134 5.11 -17.23 -18.81
C SER A 134 4.00 -18.27 -18.62
N ASN A 135 3.37 -18.32 -17.44
CA ASN A 135 2.39 -19.35 -17.10
C ASN A 135 0.95 -18.84 -17.05
N TYR A 136 0.71 -17.55 -16.82
CA TYR A 136 -0.63 -17.00 -16.77
C TYR A 136 -1.14 -16.65 -18.17
N MET A 137 -2.02 -17.49 -18.73
CA MET A 137 -2.50 -17.38 -20.12
C MET A 137 -3.12 -16.01 -20.47
N LEU A 138 -3.78 -15.36 -19.51
CA LEU A 138 -4.40 -14.05 -19.72
C LEU A 138 -3.42 -12.88 -19.53
N HIS A 139 -2.16 -13.15 -19.19
CA HIS A 139 -1.15 -12.10 -19.13
C HIS A 139 -0.85 -11.57 -20.54
N PRO A 140 -0.76 -10.23 -20.76
CA PRO A 140 -0.50 -9.67 -22.09
C PRO A 140 0.77 -10.21 -22.77
N ASN A 141 1.78 -10.57 -21.99
CA ASN A 141 3.05 -11.11 -22.50
C ASN A 141 3.09 -12.64 -22.65
N TYR A 142 2.04 -13.37 -22.26
CA TYR A 142 2.06 -14.84 -22.24
C TYR A 142 2.37 -15.43 -23.63
N TRP A 143 1.61 -15.02 -24.63
CA TRP A 143 1.77 -15.50 -26.01
C TRP A 143 3.09 -15.04 -26.64
N LYS A 144 3.56 -13.84 -26.28
CA LYS A 144 4.87 -13.35 -26.71
C LYS A 144 5.99 -14.28 -26.24
N PHE A 145 6.02 -14.58 -24.94
CA PHE A 145 7.08 -15.39 -24.34
C PHE A 145 7.08 -16.81 -24.91
N ARG A 146 5.89 -17.40 -25.13
CA ARG A 146 5.73 -18.72 -25.76
C ARG A 146 6.23 -18.74 -27.20
N ARG A 147 5.78 -17.79 -28.03
CA ARG A 147 6.13 -17.73 -29.46
C ARG A 147 7.62 -17.48 -29.69
N GLU A 148 8.22 -16.63 -28.86
CA GLU A 148 9.64 -16.27 -28.96
C GLU A 148 10.56 -17.17 -28.13
N GLY A 149 10.01 -18.15 -27.40
CA GLY A 149 10.80 -19.08 -26.58
C GLY A 149 11.60 -18.41 -25.47
N TRP A 150 11.09 -17.33 -24.85
CA TRP A 150 11.84 -16.56 -23.85
C TRP A 150 12.21 -17.41 -22.64
N THR A 151 13.50 -17.42 -22.30
CA THR A 151 14.03 -17.95 -21.04
C THR A 151 14.00 -16.88 -19.94
N LEU A 152 14.34 -17.26 -18.70
CA LEU A 152 14.56 -16.30 -17.61
C LEU A 152 15.71 -15.33 -17.95
N GLU A 153 16.77 -15.82 -18.60
CA GLU A 153 17.88 -14.98 -19.03
C GLU A 153 17.44 -13.96 -20.08
N ASP A 154 16.66 -14.39 -21.09
CA ASP A 154 16.08 -13.48 -22.08
C ASP A 154 15.19 -12.43 -21.42
N PHE A 155 14.39 -12.82 -20.44
CA PHE A 155 13.57 -11.89 -19.69
C PHE A 155 14.41 -10.84 -18.98
N VAL A 156 15.51 -11.21 -18.32
CA VAL A 156 16.38 -10.25 -17.63
C VAL A 156 17.07 -9.30 -18.62
N ARG A 157 17.55 -9.82 -19.76
CA ARG A 157 18.28 -9.02 -20.75
C ARG A 157 17.39 -8.12 -21.61
N ARG A 158 16.17 -8.56 -21.91
CA ARG A 158 15.29 -7.91 -22.91
C ARG A 158 14.10 -7.18 -22.29
N SER A 159 13.79 -7.40 -21.02
CA SER A 159 12.65 -6.74 -20.37
C SER A 159 12.97 -5.27 -20.06
N PRO A 160 12.12 -4.31 -20.46
CA PRO A 160 12.29 -2.89 -20.14
C PRO A 160 11.82 -2.54 -18.70
N ARG A 161 11.68 -3.55 -17.82
CA ARG A 161 11.05 -3.43 -16.49
C ARG A 161 11.98 -3.87 -15.37
N GLU A 162 13.17 -3.29 -15.38
CA GLU A 162 14.16 -3.29 -14.33
C GLU A 162 13.74 -2.41 -13.15
N ASN A 163 14.26 -2.70 -11.95
CA ASN A 163 14.15 -1.84 -10.76
C ASN A 163 12.75 -1.28 -10.43
N VAL A 164 11.70 -2.05 -10.75
CA VAL A 164 10.29 -1.64 -10.60
C VAL A 164 9.98 -1.10 -9.20
N GLN A 165 10.45 -1.77 -8.15
CA GLN A 165 10.19 -1.35 -6.76
C GLN A 165 10.79 0.04 -6.49
N THR A 166 12.03 0.28 -6.94
CA THR A 166 12.69 1.59 -6.81
C THR A 166 11.93 2.67 -7.55
N LYS A 167 11.55 2.42 -8.82
CA LYS A 167 10.81 3.38 -9.64
C LYS A 167 9.45 3.74 -9.01
N MET A 168 8.71 2.74 -8.51
CA MET A 168 7.43 2.96 -7.85
C MET A 168 7.57 3.78 -6.56
N ILE A 169 8.56 3.48 -5.71
CA ILE A 169 8.79 4.21 -4.45
C ILE A 169 9.28 5.64 -4.73
N ALA A 170 10.13 5.84 -5.74
CA ALA A 170 10.60 7.17 -6.15
C ALA A 170 9.48 8.06 -6.70
N GLY A 171 8.36 7.45 -7.12
CA GLY A 171 7.31 8.11 -7.87
C GLY A 171 7.70 8.39 -9.33
N ALA A 172 8.65 7.63 -9.88
CA ALA A 172 9.13 7.76 -11.26
C ALA A 172 8.17 7.07 -12.25
N ASP A 173 8.32 7.40 -13.53
CA ASP A 173 7.60 6.67 -14.58
C ASP A 173 8.05 5.21 -14.61
N TYR A 174 7.08 4.33 -14.84
CA TYR A 174 7.27 2.89 -14.81
C TYR A 174 8.21 2.40 -15.92
N ASP A 175 8.21 3.10 -17.06
CA ASP A 175 9.02 2.78 -18.23
C ASP A 175 10.30 3.63 -18.34
N ALA A 176 10.54 4.55 -17.40
CA ALA A 176 11.79 5.29 -17.35
C ALA A 176 12.95 4.40 -16.91
N LEU A 177 14.17 4.71 -17.37
CA LEU A 177 15.38 4.08 -16.87
C LEU A 177 15.59 4.42 -15.39
N CYS A 178 15.96 3.45 -14.58
CA CYS A 178 16.29 3.68 -13.18
C CYS A 178 17.69 4.33 -13.04
N THR A 179 17.74 5.62 -12.71
CA THR A 179 18.97 6.37 -12.47
C THR A 179 19.37 6.35 -10.99
N ALA A 180 20.59 6.82 -10.68
CA ALA A 180 21.04 7.02 -9.30
C ALA A 180 20.15 8.02 -8.54
N GLU A 181 19.66 9.06 -9.21
CA GLU A 181 18.72 10.03 -8.66
C GLU A 181 17.38 9.39 -8.26
N ILE A 182 16.84 8.50 -9.12
CA ILE A 182 15.63 7.74 -8.80
C ILE A 182 15.85 6.85 -7.57
N LEU A 183 17.03 6.24 -7.44
CA LEU A 183 17.38 5.44 -6.26
C LEU A 183 17.46 6.30 -4.99
N MET A 184 18.09 7.47 -5.05
CA MET A 184 18.16 8.38 -3.90
C MET A 184 16.76 8.83 -3.47
N LYS A 185 15.93 9.26 -4.43
CA LYS A 185 14.55 9.65 -4.17
C LYS A 185 13.71 8.51 -3.60
N ALA A 186 13.92 7.28 -4.05
CA ALA A 186 13.27 6.12 -3.47
C ALA A 186 13.64 5.93 -1.98
N LYS A 187 14.93 6.07 -1.64
CA LYS A 187 15.40 5.97 -0.25
C LYS A 187 14.83 7.06 0.64
N GLU A 188 14.72 8.28 0.13
CA GLU A 188 14.07 9.40 0.83
C GLU A 188 12.58 9.09 1.07
N ASN A 189 11.87 8.68 0.01
CA ASN A 189 10.44 8.40 0.10
C ASN A 189 10.11 7.22 1.02
N LEU A 190 11.04 6.28 1.25
CA LEU A 190 10.84 5.18 2.21
C LEU A 190 10.49 5.67 3.62
N GLN A 191 10.89 6.89 3.99
CA GLN A 191 10.57 7.50 5.27
C GLN A 191 9.07 7.76 5.47
N TYR A 192 8.29 7.85 4.38
CA TYR A 192 6.83 8.01 4.41
C TYR A 192 6.08 6.71 4.70
N PHE A 193 6.76 5.56 4.62
CA PHE A 193 6.13 4.25 4.80
C PHE A 193 6.25 3.84 6.27
N GLN A 194 5.13 3.41 6.85
CA GLN A 194 5.15 2.77 8.15
C GLN A 194 5.84 1.40 8.01
N CYS A 195 7.07 1.29 8.52
CA CYS A 195 7.86 0.08 8.42
C CYS A 195 7.71 -0.76 9.69
N SER A 196 6.99 -1.88 9.60
CA SER A 196 7.12 -2.96 10.57
C SER A 196 8.28 -3.86 10.10
N ARG A 197 9.46 -3.68 10.70
CA ARG A 197 10.58 -4.59 10.50
C ARG A 197 10.28 -5.92 11.19
N SER A 198 9.71 -6.88 10.47
CA SER A 198 9.74 -8.29 10.88
C SER A 198 11.07 -8.92 10.44
N TYR A 199 12.16 -8.59 11.14
CA TYR A 199 13.35 -9.43 11.10
C TYR A 199 13.08 -10.66 11.96
N ARG A 200 12.80 -11.81 11.34
CA ARG A 200 13.26 -13.08 11.92
C ARG A 200 14.67 -13.28 11.39
N ALA A 201 15.65 -12.98 12.23
CA ALA A 201 17.00 -13.46 12.04
C ALA A 201 17.00 -14.97 12.24
N PHE A 202 17.51 -15.68 11.23
CA PHE A 202 17.88 -17.11 11.14
C PHE A 202 16.85 -18.15 11.60
#